data_AF-V6HWK7-F1
#
_entry.id   AF-V6HWK7-F1
#
_cell.length_a   1.000
_cell.length_b   1.000
_cell.length_c   1.000
_cell.angle_alpha   90.00
_cell.angle_beta   90.00
_cell.angle_gamma   90.00
#
_symmetry.space_group_name_H-M   'P 1'
#
loop_
_entity.id
_entity.type
_entity.pdbx_description
1 polymer ?
#
loop_
_entity_poly.entity_id
_entity_poly.type
_entity_poly.pdbx_seq_one_letter_code
_entity_poly.pdbx_strand_id
1 'polypeptide(L)' 'MPKEFQFTGDDVFIQKIGEAVILVPKNKVWNVFLEGLNGFSDDFMEGGRQQPKSDRREKL' A
#
# COMPACT_ATOMS: atom_id res chain seq x y z
N MET A 1 17.19 -16.85 -10.10
CA MET A 1 17.20 -16.76 -8.63
C MET A 1 17.66 -18.09 -8.05
N PRO A 2 18.40 -18.09 -6.93
CA PRO A 2 18.65 -19.31 -6.14
C PRO A 2 17.34 -20.02 -5.83
N LYS A 3 17.39 -21.36 -5.66
CA LYS A 3 16.19 -22.20 -5.58
C LYS A 3 15.24 -21.76 -4.47
N GLU A 4 15.79 -21.37 -3.33
CA GLU A 4 15.09 -20.89 -2.15
C GLU A 4 14.37 -19.54 -2.32
N PHE A 5 14.73 -18.76 -3.35
CA PHE A 5 14.10 -17.46 -3.66
C PHE A 5 13.21 -17.51 -4.90
N GLN A 6 12.98 -18.68 -5.51
CA GLN A 6 12.12 -18.80 -6.68
C GLN A 6 10.66 -18.53 -6.32
N PHE A 7 9.99 -17.71 -7.13
CA PHE A 7 8.56 -17.50 -7.04
C PHE A 7 7.82 -18.67 -7.71
N THR A 8 6.65 -19.02 -7.19
CA THR A 8 5.81 -20.10 -7.75
C THR A 8 4.94 -19.66 -8.93
N GLY A 9 4.86 -18.35 -9.20
CA GLY A 9 4.07 -17.78 -10.29
C GLY A 9 4.95 -17.16 -11.37
N ASP A 10 4.35 -16.86 -12.50
CA ASP A 10 5.07 -16.42 -13.71
C ASP A 10 5.37 -14.91 -13.74
N ASP A 11 4.71 -14.13 -12.87
CA ASP A 11 4.75 -12.67 -12.87
C ASP A 11 5.05 -12.08 -11.48
N VAL A 12 5.79 -10.96 -11.50
CA VAL A 12 6.07 -10.13 -10.31
C VAL A 12 5.84 -8.65 -10.59
N PHE A 13 5.56 -7.88 -9.53
CA PHE A 13 5.73 -6.43 -9.52
C PHE A 13 7.16 -6.07 -9.15
N ILE A 14 7.67 -5.02 -9.77
CA ILE A 14 9.02 -4.50 -9.57
C ILE A 14 8.91 -3.08 -9.02
N GLN A 15 9.56 -2.83 -7.89
CA GLN A 15 9.69 -1.49 -7.32
C GLN A 15 11.16 -1.15 -7.10
N LYS A 16 11.59 0.04 -7.53
CA LYS A 16 12.95 0.55 -7.29
C LYS A 16 12.93 1.53 -6.12
N ILE A 17 13.82 1.35 -5.15
CA ILE A 17 14.01 2.24 -3.99
C ILE A 17 15.50 2.55 -3.88
N GLY A 18 15.89 3.79 -4.23
CA GLY A 18 17.30 4.15 -4.36
C GLY A 18 18.01 3.23 -5.35
N GLU A 19 19.05 2.53 -4.88
CA GLU A 19 19.79 1.55 -5.67
C GLU A 19 19.27 0.10 -5.51
N ALA A 20 18.20 -0.11 -4.73
CA ALA A 20 17.61 -1.43 -4.50
C ALA A 20 16.39 -1.70 -5.40
N VAL A 21 16.16 -2.99 -5.71
CA VAL A 21 14.96 -3.47 -6.40
C VAL A 21 14.24 -4.49 -5.54
N ILE A 22 12.93 -4.31 -5.36
CA ILE A 22 12.04 -5.21 -4.64
C ILE A 22 11.15 -5.92 -5.67
N LEU A 23 11.10 -7.25 -5.57
CA LEU A 23 10.26 -8.11 -6.40
C LEU A 23 9.14 -8.71 -5.52
N VAL A 24 7.89 -8.49 -5.92
CA VAL A 24 6.70 -8.96 -5.16
C VAL A 24 5.80 -9.79 -6.07
N PRO A 25 5.40 -11.02 -5.69
CA PRO A 25 4.43 -11.81 -6.45
C PRO A 25 3.10 -11.07 -6.63
N LYS A 26 2.51 -11.10 -7.84
CA LYS A 26 1.25 -10.39 -8.12
C LYS A 26 0.09 -10.76 -7.19
N ASN A 27 0.02 -12.03 -6.79
CA ASN A 27 -1.02 -12.54 -5.89
C ASN A 27 -0.83 -12.14 -4.42
N LYS A 28 0.29 -11.48 -4.07
CA LYS A 28 0.63 -11.05 -2.70
C LYS A 28 0.91 -9.56 -2.58
N VAL A 29 0.69 -8.77 -3.63
CA VAL A 29 0.96 -7.31 -3.64
C VAL A 29 0.25 -6.60 -2.51
N TRP A 30 -0.99 -6.98 -2.26
CA TRP A 30 -1.78 -6.39 -1.19
C TRP A 30 -1.34 -6.84 0.20
N ASN A 31 -0.62 -7.96 0.34
CA ASN A 31 -0.25 -8.46 1.67
C ASN A 31 0.73 -7.51 2.37
N VAL A 32 1.73 -7.00 1.64
CA VAL A 32 2.70 -6.03 2.20
C VAL A 32 1.99 -4.73 2.59
N PHE A 33 1.05 -4.28 1.75
CA PHE A 33 0.23 -3.11 2.06
C PHE A 33 -0.66 -3.32 3.29
N LEU A 34 -1.33 -4.47 3.38
CA LEU A 34 -2.21 -4.84 4.49
C LEU A 34 -1.44 -5.02 5.80
N GLU A 35 -0.24 -5.61 5.76
CA GLU A 35 0.64 -5.72 6.93
C GLU A 35 1.08 -4.33 7.43
N GLY A 36 1.29 -3.38 6.52
CA GLY A 36 1.58 -1.99 6.87
C GLY A 36 0.47 -1.31 7.68
N LEU A 37 -0.79 -1.74 7.54
CA LEU A 37 -1.89 -1.21 8.35
C LEU A 37 -1.73 -1.54 9.85
N ASN A 38 -0.97 -2.58 10.20
CA ASN A 38 -0.66 -2.90 11.60
C ASN A 38 0.40 -1.96 12.21
N GLY A 39 1.01 -1.09 11.40
CA GLY A 39 2.03 -0.14 11.84
C GLY A 39 1.49 1.21 12.31
N PHE A 40 0.18 1.45 12.22
CA PHE A 40 -0.44 2.64 12.78
C PHE A 40 -0.45 2.59 14.30
N SER A 41 -0.25 3.73 14.96
CA SER A 41 -0.45 3.87 16.39
C SER A 41 -1.93 3.79 16.76
N ASP A 42 -2.22 3.48 18.04
CA ASP A 42 -3.60 3.32 18.52
C ASP A 42 -4.43 4.61 18.37
N ASP A 43 -3.78 5.78 18.38
CA ASP A 43 -4.41 7.10 18.21
C ASP A 43 -4.58 7.52 16.74
N PHE A 44 -4.11 6.72 15.79
CA PHE A 44 -4.25 7.02 14.38
C PHE A 44 -5.73 7.12 13.99
N MET A 45 -6.14 8.31 13.56
CA MET A 45 -7.53 8.62 13.20
C MET A 45 -8.53 8.42 14.35
N GLU A 46 -8.11 8.57 15.61
CA GLU A 46 -8.99 8.47 16.80
C GLU A 46 -10.26 9.35 16.67
N GLY A 47 -10.10 10.57 16.13
CA GLY A 47 -11.20 11.50 15.86
C GLY A 47 -12.05 11.17 14.62
N GLY A 48 -11.78 10.06 13.93
CA GLY A 48 -12.45 9.66 12.71
C GLY A 48 -12.23 10.63 11.54
N ARG A 49 -13.06 10.50 10.49
CA ARG A 49 -13.02 11.39 9.33
C ARG A 49 -13.59 12.78 9.69
N GLN A 50 -12.73 13.78 9.75
CA GLN A 50 -13.11 15.19 9.94
C GLN A 50 -13.42 15.86 8.60
N GLN A 51 -14.57 15.54 8.02
CA GLN A 51 -15.00 16.12 6.74
C GLN A 51 -15.91 17.33 6.96
N PRO A 52 -15.54 18.54 6.49
CA PRO A 52 -16.40 19.71 6.56
C PRO A 52 -17.62 19.56 5.62
N LYS A 53 -18.64 20.36 5.86
CA LYS A 53 -19.78 20.47 4.93
C LYS A 53 -19.29 21.05 3.61
N SER A 54 -19.85 20.55 2.50
CA SER A 54 -19.58 21.12 1.18
C SER A 54 -20.12 22.54 1.11
N ASP A 55 -19.28 23.49 0.67
CA ASP A 55 -19.73 24.86 0.41
C ASP A 55 -20.68 24.89 -0.78
N ARG A 56 -21.74 25.70 -0.66
CA ARG A 56 -22.66 25.97 -1.75
C ARG A 56 -22.02 27.01 -2.67
N ARG A 57 -21.65 26.61 -3.89
CA ARG A 57 -21.20 27.54 -4.94
C ARG A 57 -22.41 28.26 -5.54
N GLU A 58 -22.26 29.55 -5.84
CA GLU A 58 -23.23 30.27 -6.67
C GLU A 58 -23.27 29.63 -8.07
N LYS A 59 -24.47 29.55 -8.66
CA LYS A 59 -24.58 29.18 -10.08
C LYS A 59 -24.10 30.37 -10.90
N LEU A 60 -23.17 30.11 -11.82
CA LEU A 60 -22.77 31.04 -12.88
C LEU A 60 -23.96 31.39 -13.77
#